data_AF-A0A182SYS9-F1
#
_entry.id   AF-A0A182SYS9-F1
#
_cell.length_a   1.000
_cell.length_b   1.000
_cell.length_c   1.000
_cell.angle_alpha   90.00
_cell.angle_beta   90.00
_cell.angle_gamma   90.00
#
_symmetry.space_group_name_H-M   'P 1'
#
loop_
_entity.id
_entity.type
_entity.pdbx_description
1 polymer ?
#
loop_
_entity_poly.entity_id
_entity_poly.type
_entity_poly.pdbx_seq_one_letter_code
_entity_poly.pdbx_strand_id
1 'polypeptide(L)'
;MIFLGMDVAQSYLWLVLLCAVLYLLWFVTTTGTRYWQCVRVPYIEGRPLVGNFFEAVLMRKSMFDLMDELYVHERVRNSVLFGISKLITPTLVLRDPELIKQVLIKDAAFFCNRAMSTDPHGDPIGYYNLLMIKNPAWKQLRSYLTPSLSLSKIKQMYRLLDQVGLKIIFIDEGSRL
;
A
#
# COMPACT_ATOMS: atom_id res chain seq x y z
N MET A 1 31.27 0.73 -50.69
CA MET A 1 31.80 0.20 -49.41
C MET A 1 31.59 1.13 -48.21
N ILE A 2 31.63 2.47 -48.35
CA ILE A 2 31.48 3.41 -47.22
C ILE A 2 30.04 3.41 -46.63
N PHE A 3 29.01 3.29 -47.48
CA PHE A 3 27.60 3.27 -47.05
C PHE A 3 27.26 2.06 -46.15
N LEU A 4 27.77 0.88 -46.48
CA LEU A 4 27.63 -0.35 -45.66
C LEU A 4 28.30 -0.21 -44.29
N GLY A 5 29.40 0.54 -44.18
CA GLY A 5 30.10 0.78 -42.91
C GLY A 5 29.35 1.74 -41.97
N MET A 6 28.62 2.71 -42.54
CA MET A 6 27.79 3.65 -41.77
C MET A 6 26.57 2.96 -41.15
N ASP A 7 25.90 2.06 -41.89
CA ASP A 7 24.78 1.27 -41.37
C ASP A 7 25.22 0.31 -40.25
N VAL A 8 26.41 -0.28 -40.37
CA VAL A 8 26.98 -1.15 -39.35
C VAL A 8 27.34 -0.36 -38.08
N ALA A 9 27.99 0.80 -38.19
CA ALA A 9 28.27 1.66 -37.04
C ALA A 9 26.98 2.14 -36.35
N GLN A 10 25.97 2.52 -37.13
CA GLN A 10 24.65 2.88 -36.61
C GLN A 10 23.98 1.72 -35.85
N SER A 11 24.12 0.49 -36.36
CA SER A 11 23.59 -0.72 -35.69
C SER A 11 24.25 -0.97 -34.33
N TYR A 12 25.57 -0.74 -34.21
CA TYR A 12 26.28 -0.85 -32.94
C TYR A 12 25.84 0.23 -31.93
N LEU A 13 25.61 1.46 -32.38
CA LEU A 13 25.07 2.53 -31.51
C LEU A 13 23.69 2.17 -30.95
N TRP A 14 22.80 1.62 -31.78
CA TRP A 14 21.49 1.13 -31.32
C TRP A 14 21.61 -0.02 -30.33
N LEU A 15 22.55 -0.95 -30.53
CA LEU A 15 22.80 -2.05 -29.59
C LEU A 15 23.32 -1.55 -28.24
N VAL A 16 24.24 -0.60 -28.23
CA VAL A 16 24.76 0.02 -26.99
C VAL A 16 23.63 0.76 -26.27
N LEU A 17 22.81 1.52 -27.00
CA LEU A 17 21.66 2.23 -26.43
C LEU A 17 20.64 1.25 -25.85
N LEU A 18 20.35 0.15 -26.54
CA LEU A 18 19.47 -0.91 -26.04
C LEU A 18 20.03 -1.54 -24.76
N CYS A 19 21.32 -1.88 -24.72
CA CYS A 19 21.96 -2.44 -23.53
C CYS A 19 21.93 -1.46 -22.35
N ALA A 20 22.18 -0.16 -22.60
CA ALA A 20 22.11 0.88 -21.59
C ALA A 20 20.69 1.03 -21.03
N VAL A 21 19.67 1.00 -21.89
CA VAL A 21 18.25 1.03 -21.49
C VAL A 21 17.89 -0.21 -20.67
N LEU A 22 18.29 -1.41 -21.10
CA LEU A 22 18.02 -2.64 -20.36
C LEU A 22 18.71 -2.66 -18.99
N TYR A 23 19.95 -2.15 -18.90
CA TYR A 23 20.66 -2.01 -17.63
C TYR A 23 19.96 -1.01 -16.71
N LEU A 24 19.56 0.16 -17.22
CA LEU A 24 18.83 1.16 -16.46
C LEU A 24 17.48 0.61 -15.96
N LEU A 25 16.74 -0.09 -16.83
CA LEU A 25 15.51 -0.77 -16.45
C LEU A 25 15.78 -1.78 -15.34
N TRP A 26 16.77 -2.66 -15.49
CA TRP A 26 17.13 -3.62 -14.45
C TRP A 26 17.54 -2.93 -13.13
N PHE A 27 18.32 -1.86 -13.20
CA PHE A 27 18.79 -1.11 -12.04
C PHE A 27 17.63 -0.46 -11.26
N VAL A 28 16.72 0.19 -11.97
CA VAL A 28 15.54 0.85 -11.38
C VAL A 28 14.57 -0.19 -10.82
N THR A 29 14.31 -1.25 -11.58
CA THR A 29 13.35 -2.29 -11.21
C THR A 29 13.78 -3.16 -10.03
N THR A 30 15.09 -3.26 -9.77
CA THR A 30 15.66 -4.01 -8.64
C THR A 30 15.95 -3.15 -7.41
N THR A 31 15.63 -1.84 -7.44
CA THR A 31 15.91 -0.89 -6.35
C THR A 31 15.38 -1.38 -5.00
N GLY A 32 14.14 -1.89 -4.95
CA GLY A 32 13.53 -2.38 -3.70
C GLY A 32 14.28 -3.58 -3.12
N THR A 33 14.60 -4.58 -3.95
CA THR A 33 15.38 -5.76 -3.53
C THR A 33 16.79 -5.38 -3.07
N ARG A 34 17.45 -4.49 -3.81
CA ARG A 34 18.80 -4.00 -3.48
C ARG A 34 18.82 -3.22 -2.17
N TYR A 35 17.79 -2.43 -1.90
CA TYR A 35 17.63 -1.74 -0.62
C TYR A 35 17.64 -2.74 0.55
N TRP A 36 16.86 -3.82 0.45
CA TRP A 36 16.79 -4.83 1.50
C TRP A 36 18.09 -5.63 1.67
N GLN A 37 18.82 -5.88 0.58
CA GLN A 37 20.16 -6.49 0.62
C GLN A 37 21.15 -5.63 1.43
N CYS A 38 21.10 -4.31 1.28
CA CYS A 38 21.96 -3.39 2.04
C CYS A 38 21.59 -3.31 3.52
N VAL A 39 20.29 -3.30 3.84
CA VAL A 39 19.77 -3.13 5.21
C VAL A 39 19.89 -4.42 6.05
N ARG A 40 20.19 -5.57 5.42
CA ARG A 40 20.40 -6.89 6.08
C ARG A 40 19.23 -7.36 6.95
N VAL A 41 18.02 -6.95 6.61
CA VAL A 41 16.77 -7.43 7.22
C VAL A 41 16.28 -8.64 6.42
N PRO A 42 15.69 -9.69 7.04
CA PRO A 42 15.05 -10.77 6.30
C PRO A 42 14.02 -10.22 5.31
N TYR A 43 14.11 -10.58 4.03
CA TYR A 43 13.23 -10.06 3.00
C TYR A 43 12.83 -11.13 1.99
N ILE A 44 11.70 -10.92 1.32
CA ILE A 44 11.23 -11.76 0.22
C ILE A 44 11.61 -11.08 -1.08
N GLU A 45 12.36 -11.79 -1.93
CA GLU A 45 12.79 -11.28 -3.24
C GLU A 45 11.58 -11.01 -4.14
N GLY A 46 11.42 -9.75 -4.53
CA GLY A 46 10.41 -9.34 -5.50
C GLY A 46 10.87 -9.60 -6.94
N ARG A 47 9.91 -9.79 -7.84
CA ARG A 47 10.18 -9.81 -9.29
C ARG A 47 10.59 -8.41 -9.75
N PRO A 48 11.48 -8.28 -10.75
CA PRO A 48 11.76 -6.98 -11.36
C PRO A 48 10.46 -6.26 -11.76
N LEU A 49 10.42 -4.95 -11.53
CA LEU A 49 9.36 -3.98 -11.88
C LEU A 49 8.16 -3.98 -10.94
N VAL A 50 7.63 -5.17 -10.63
CA VAL A 50 6.35 -5.30 -9.92
C VAL A 50 6.54 -5.76 -8.46
N GLY A 51 7.77 -6.13 -8.11
CA GLY A 51 8.12 -6.57 -6.77
C GLY A 51 7.39 -7.86 -6.39
N ASN A 52 6.89 -7.91 -5.16
CA ASN A 52 6.17 -9.06 -4.62
C ASN A 52 4.68 -9.07 -5.01
N PHE A 53 4.20 -8.04 -5.71
CA PHE A 53 2.77 -7.78 -5.96
C PHE A 53 2.32 -8.10 -7.37
N PHE A 54 3.12 -8.84 -8.14
CA PHE A 54 2.84 -9.18 -9.53
C PHE A 54 1.47 -9.84 -9.73
N GLU A 55 1.16 -10.85 -8.91
CA GLU A 55 -0.11 -11.59 -9.02
C GLU A 55 -1.33 -10.73 -8.64
N ALA A 56 -1.16 -9.76 -7.74
CA ALA A 56 -2.20 -8.80 -7.39
C ALA A 56 -2.43 -7.77 -8.51
N VAL A 57 -1.36 -7.31 -9.17
CA VAL A 57 -1.47 -6.40 -10.32
C VAL A 57 -2.14 -7.08 -11.51
N LEU A 58 -1.87 -8.38 -11.72
CA LEU A 58 -2.55 -9.20 -12.72
C LEU A 58 -3.98 -9.60 -12.33
N MET A 59 -4.49 -9.16 -11.18
CA MET A 59 -5.82 -9.51 -10.65
C MET A 59 -6.04 -11.03 -10.52
N ARG A 60 -4.97 -11.80 -10.39
CA ARG A 60 -5.01 -13.27 -10.20
C ARG A 60 -5.22 -13.66 -8.75
N LYS A 61 -4.76 -12.81 -7.83
CA LYS A 61 -4.92 -12.97 -6.39
C LYS A 61 -5.45 -11.68 -5.78
N SER A 62 -6.25 -11.80 -4.73
CA SER A 62 -6.61 -10.62 -3.94
C SER A 62 -5.38 -10.11 -3.19
N MET A 63 -5.41 -8.83 -2.82
CA MET A 63 -4.35 -8.23 -2.02
C MET A 63 -4.18 -8.93 -0.66
N PHE A 64 -5.29 -9.40 -0.07
CA PHE A 64 -5.29 -10.08 1.22
C PHE A 64 -4.68 -11.47 1.12
N ASP A 65 -5.03 -12.25 0.10
CA ASP A 65 -4.46 -13.59 -0.11
C ASP A 65 -2.95 -13.52 -0.37
N LEU A 66 -2.52 -12.52 -1.15
CA LEU A 66 -1.09 -12.28 -1.38
C LEU A 66 -0.36 -11.94 -0.08
N MET A 67 -0.95 -11.11 0.78
CA MET A 67 -0.34 -10.75 2.07
C MET A 67 -0.23 -11.95 3.00
N ASP A 68 -1.25 -12.81 3.04
CA ASP A 68 -1.22 -14.04 3.83
C ASP A 68 -0.09 -14.97 3.35
N GLU A 69 0.03 -15.17 2.04
CA GLU A 69 1.12 -15.95 1.43
C GLU A 69 2.51 -15.39 1.77
N LEU A 70 2.68 -14.06 1.70
CA LEU A 70 3.93 -13.41 2.09
C LEU A 70 4.21 -13.54 3.59
N TYR A 71 3.16 -13.54 4.43
CA TYR A 71 3.30 -13.63 5.88
C TYR A 71 3.74 -15.02 6.35
N VAL A 72 3.26 -16.09 5.69
CA VAL A 72 3.61 -17.49 6.00
C VAL A 72 4.86 -17.98 5.28
N HIS A 73 5.46 -17.17 4.42
CA HIS A 73 6.60 -17.53 3.58
C HIS A 73 7.81 -17.99 4.41
N GLU A 74 8.41 -19.13 4.04
CA GLU A 74 9.44 -19.81 4.84
C GLU A 74 10.65 -18.93 5.19
N ARG A 75 11.12 -18.13 4.22
CA ARG A 75 12.25 -17.18 4.40
C ARG A 75 12.07 -16.19 5.56
N VAL A 76 10.84 -15.86 5.93
CA VAL A 76 10.52 -14.82 6.94
C VAL A 76 9.67 -15.35 8.10
N ARG A 77 9.34 -16.64 8.10
CA ARG A 77 8.43 -17.26 9.08
C ARG A 77 8.86 -17.03 10.54
N ASN A 78 10.17 -16.94 10.80
CA ASN A 78 10.72 -16.76 12.14
C ASN A 78 11.24 -15.34 12.44
N SER A 79 11.11 -14.36 11.53
CA SER A 79 11.64 -12.99 11.73
C SER A 79 10.62 -12.01 12.33
N VAL A 80 10.95 -11.26 13.39
CA VAL A 80 10.00 -10.30 14.02
C VAL A 80 9.48 -9.19 13.08
N LEU A 81 10.20 -8.94 12.00
CA LEU A 81 9.87 -8.04 10.90
C LEU A 81 10.48 -8.59 9.61
N PHE A 82 9.96 -8.17 8.46
CA PHE A 82 10.55 -8.53 7.18
C PHE A 82 10.30 -7.49 6.09
N GLY A 83 11.18 -7.45 5.11
CA GLY A 83 11.08 -6.58 3.94
C GLY A 83 10.32 -7.22 2.79
N ILE A 84 9.48 -6.43 2.13
CA ILE A 84 8.90 -6.74 0.82
C ILE A 84 9.11 -5.54 -0.11
N SER A 85 8.90 -5.73 -1.41
CA SER A 85 8.86 -4.62 -2.36
C SER A 85 7.48 -4.50 -2.98
N LYS A 86 6.83 -3.36 -2.73
CA LYS A 86 5.58 -2.99 -3.42
C LYS A 86 5.97 -2.21 -4.67
N LEU A 87 5.90 -2.87 -5.83
CA LEU A 87 6.49 -2.35 -7.06
C LEU A 87 7.99 -2.08 -6.84
N ILE A 88 8.41 -0.82 -6.98
CA ILE A 88 9.79 -0.35 -6.74
C ILE A 88 10.03 0.15 -5.32
N THR A 89 8.99 0.27 -4.49
CA THR A 89 9.09 0.87 -3.15
C THR A 89 9.39 -0.20 -2.09
N PRO A 90 10.52 -0.11 -1.36
CA PRO A 90 10.77 -0.99 -0.23
C PRO A 90 9.72 -0.75 0.86
N THR A 91 9.06 -1.81 1.31
CA THR A 91 8.03 -1.78 2.34
C THR A 91 8.38 -2.74 3.47
N LEU A 92 8.35 -2.24 4.71
CA LEU A 92 8.63 -3.05 5.90
C LEU A 92 7.32 -3.60 6.47
N VAL A 93 7.30 -4.90 6.77
CA VAL A 93 6.19 -5.58 7.44
C VAL A 93 6.61 -5.90 8.87
N LEU A 94 5.82 -5.43 9.84
CA LEU A 94 6.04 -5.67 11.27
C LEU A 94 5.15 -6.84 11.72
N ARG A 95 5.71 -7.78 12.48
CA ARG A 95 4.95 -8.92 13.04
C ARG A 95 4.86 -8.88 14.56
N ASP A 96 5.88 -8.33 15.22
CA ASP A 96 5.91 -8.22 16.68
C ASP A 96 4.97 -7.11 17.19
N PRO A 97 4.00 -7.43 18.09
CA PRO A 97 3.11 -6.45 18.71
C PRO A 97 3.85 -5.29 19.40
N GLU A 98 5.01 -5.54 20.01
CA GLU A 98 5.76 -4.48 20.70
C GLU A 98 6.35 -3.47 19.70
N LEU A 99 6.84 -3.95 18.55
CA LEU A 99 7.30 -3.07 17.46
C LEU A 99 6.13 -2.29 16.83
N ILE A 100 4.99 -2.95 16.63
CA ILE A 100 3.78 -2.30 16.10
C ILE A 100 3.34 -1.18 17.06
N LYS A 101 3.31 -1.45 18.36
CA LYS A 101 2.98 -0.47 19.40
C LYS A 101 3.98 0.68 19.41
N GLN A 102 5.27 0.39 19.26
CA GLN A 102 6.30 1.42 19.16
C GLN A 102 6.04 2.36 17.98
N VAL A 103 5.87 1.81 16.77
CA VAL A 103 5.66 2.61 15.55
C VAL A 103 4.34 3.39 15.57
N LEU A 104 3.25 2.77 16.02
CA LEU A 104 1.92 3.37 15.98
C LEU A 104 1.59 4.29 17.17
N ILE A 105 2.32 4.19 18.29
CA ILE A 105 2.05 4.98 19.50
C ILE A 105 3.25 5.85 19.89
N LYS A 106 4.41 5.23 20.18
CA LYS A 106 5.58 5.96 20.69
C LYS A 106 6.16 6.88 19.61
N ASP A 107 6.32 6.35 18.40
CA ASP A 107 6.95 7.01 17.27
C ASP A 107 5.93 7.54 16.24
N ALA A 108 4.65 7.65 16.64
CA ALA A 108 3.56 8.07 15.76
C ALA A 108 3.78 9.45 15.11
N ALA A 109 4.59 10.31 15.72
CA ALA A 109 4.97 11.60 15.16
C ALA A 109 5.80 11.46 13.86
N PHE A 110 6.66 10.44 13.78
CA PHE A 110 7.44 10.12 12.57
C PHE A 110 6.58 9.39 11.52
N PHE A 111 5.66 8.53 11.95
CA PHE A 111 4.79 7.73 11.09
C PHE A 111 3.37 8.31 10.97
N CYS A 112 3.28 9.62 10.83
CA CYS A 112 2.01 10.34 10.96
C CYS A 112 1.11 10.24 9.71
N ASN A 113 1.67 9.86 8.56
CA ASN A 113 0.95 9.75 7.29
C ASN A 113 0.83 8.30 6.83
N ARG A 114 -0.30 7.95 6.24
CA ARG A 114 -0.51 6.64 5.60
C ARG A 114 0.06 6.65 4.18
N ALA A 115 0.41 5.47 3.68
CA ALA A 115 0.91 5.31 2.31
C ALA A 115 -0.18 5.49 1.25
N MET A 116 -1.45 5.25 1.61
CA MET A 116 -2.60 5.50 0.74
C MET A 116 -2.96 6.98 0.77
N SER A 117 -3.15 7.56 -0.41
CA SER A 117 -3.57 8.94 -0.64
C SER A 117 -4.18 9.01 -2.03
N THR A 118 -5.22 9.81 -2.21
CA THR A 118 -5.74 10.15 -3.54
C THR A 118 -5.08 11.44 -4.03
N ASP A 119 -5.37 11.81 -5.29
CA ASP A 119 -4.92 13.08 -5.86
C ASP A 119 -5.81 14.23 -5.35
N PRO A 120 -5.24 15.24 -4.66
CA PRO A 120 -6.01 16.39 -4.18
C PRO A 120 -6.63 17.25 -5.28
N HIS A 121 -6.11 17.20 -6.52
CA HIS A 121 -6.61 18.00 -7.63
C HIS A 121 -7.63 17.25 -8.49
N GLY A 122 -7.33 16.01 -8.86
CA GLY A 122 -8.20 15.14 -9.66
C GLY A 122 -9.35 14.50 -8.88
N ASP A 123 -9.17 14.22 -7.58
CA ASP A 123 -10.22 13.70 -6.70
C ASP A 123 -10.18 14.35 -5.30
N PRO A 124 -10.65 15.61 -5.18
CA PRO A 124 -10.68 16.32 -3.92
C PRO A 124 -11.54 15.60 -2.86
N ILE A 125 -12.65 14.99 -3.25
CA ILE A 125 -13.56 14.30 -2.32
C ILE A 125 -12.86 13.08 -1.72
N GLY A 126 -12.20 12.28 -2.56
CA GLY A 126 -11.36 11.18 -2.10
C GLY A 126 -10.16 11.64 -1.29
N TYR A 127 -9.67 12.88 -1.48
CA TYR A 127 -8.52 13.37 -0.71
C TYR A 127 -8.91 13.84 0.68
N TYR A 128 -9.98 14.61 0.79
CA TYR A 128 -10.44 15.23 2.04
C TYR A 128 -11.22 14.27 2.98
N ASN A 129 -10.95 12.97 2.91
CA ASN A 129 -11.45 12.02 3.89
C ASN A 129 -10.41 11.71 4.98
N LEU A 130 -10.87 11.34 6.17
CA LEU A 130 -10.02 11.11 7.34
C LEU A 130 -8.96 9.99 7.17
N LEU A 131 -9.18 9.07 6.24
CA LEU A 131 -8.28 7.93 5.98
C LEU A 131 -7.17 8.27 4.98
N MET A 132 -7.39 9.21 4.07
CA MET A 132 -6.47 9.55 2.98
C MET A 132 -5.75 10.89 3.18
N ILE A 133 -6.38 11.83 3.90
CA ILE A 133 -5.82 13.16 4.12
C ILE A 133 -4.52 13.08 4.94
N LYS A 134 -3.52 13.86 4.54
CA LYS A 134 -2.20 13.91 5.20
C LYS A 134 -2.17 14.97 6.31
N ASN A 135 -1.22 14.83 7.23
CA ASN A 135 -0.93 15.87 8.22
C ASN A 135 -0.40 17.15 7.54
N PRO A 136 -0.73 18.35 8.08
CA PRO A 136 -1.41 18.60 9.35
C PRO A 136 -2.95 18.59 9.30
N ALA A 137 -3.55 18.58 8.12
CA ALA A 137 -5.00 18.66 7.94
C ALA A 137 -5.75 17.47 8.57
N TRP A 138 -5.14 16.28 8.55
CA TRP A 138 -5.64 15.11 9.28
C TRP A 138 -5.91 15.39 10.77
N LYS A 139 -4.97 16.04 11.46
CA LYS A 139 -5.09 16.34 12.90
C LYS A 139 -6.25 17.30 13.17
N GLN A 140 -6.43 18.30 12.29
CA GLN A 140 -7.55 19.24 12.38
C GLN A 140 -8.88 18.54 12.14
N LEU A 141 -9.03 17.80 11.04
CA LEU A 141 -10.25 17.07 10.73
C LEU A 141 -10.62 16.07 11.83
N ARG A 142 -9.64 15.34 12.37
CA ARG A 142 -9.85 14.44 13.50
C ARG A 142 -10.37 15.17 14.73
N SER A 143 -9.84 16.36 15.04
CA SER A 143 -10.28 17.14 16.20
C SER A 143 -11.75 17.58 16.10
N TYR A 144 -12.24 17.85 14.89
CA TYR A 144 -13.65 18.18 14.65
C TYR A 144 -14.58 16.97 14.72
N LEU A 145 -14.12 15.80 14.27
CA LEU A 145 -14.94 14.58 14.22
C LEU A 145 -14.95 13.79 15.53
N THR A 146 -13.88 13.84 16.33
CA THR A 146 -13.78 13.04 17.56
C THR A 146 -14.93 13.29 18.56
N PRO A 147 -15.40 14.54 18.79
CA PRO A 147 -16.49 14.81 19.74
C PRO A 147 -17.84 14.17 19.36
N SER A 148 -18.13 14.02 18.06
CA SER A 148 -19.39 13.44 17.59
C SER A 148 -19.44 11.92 17.78
N LEU A 149 -18.27 11.27 17.91
CA LEU A 149 -18.12 9.84 18.17
C LEU A 149 -17.97 9.51 19.66
N SER A 150 -18.32 10.45 20.54
CA SER A 150 -18.33 10.20 21.98
C SER A 150 -19.43 9.20 22.37
N LEU A 151 -19.20 8.45 23.46
CA LEU A 151 -20.15 7.46 23.96
C LEU A 151 -21.54 8.05 24.23
N SER A 152 -21.61 9.30 24.71
CA SER A 152 -22.87 9.99 24.95
C SER A 152 -23.64 10.25 23.65
N LYS A 153 -22.96 10.69 22.58
CA LYS A 153 -23.56 10.88 21.26
C LYS A 153 -24.00 9.56 20.63
N ILE A 154 -23.17 8.53 20.73
CA ILE A 154 -23.53 7.18 20.26
C ILE A 154 -24.78 6.65 20.98
N LYS A 155 -24.87 6.81 22.31
CA LYS A 155 -26.07 6.43 23.07
C LYS A 155 -27.32 7.21 22.65
N GLN A 156 -27.18 8.48 22.26
CA GLN A 156 -28.29 9.25 21.72
C GLN A 156 -28.74 8.71 20.35
N MET A 157 -27.80 8.33 19.48
CA MET A 157 -28.08 7.76 18.16
C MET A 157 -28.71 6.37 18.23
N TYR A 158 -28.46 5.60 19.30
CA TYR A 158 -29.02 4.26 19.50
C TYR A 158 -30.55 4.22 19.35
N ARG A 159 -31.26 5.25 19.82
CA ARG A 159 -32.72 5.34 19.68
C ARG A 159 -33.18 5.36 18.21
N LEU A 160 -32.42 6.04 17.34
CA LEU A 160 -32.72 6.10 15.91
C LEU A 160 -32.39 4.77 15.24
N LEU A 161 -31.28 4.13 15.62
CA LEU A 161 -30.91 2.80 15.13
C LEU A 161 -32.00 1.76 15.45
N ASP A 162 -32.53 1.77 16.67
CA ASP A 162 -33.59 0.86 17.10
C ASP A 162 -34.89 1.08 16.30
N GLN A 163 -35.30 2.34 16.11
CA GLN A 163 -36.47 2.68 15.30
C GLN A 163 -36.34 2.24 13.83
N VAL A 164 -35.17 2.44 13.23
CA VAL A 164 -34.91 2.01 11.86
C VAL A 164 -34.84 0.48 11.78
N GLY A 165 -34.22 -0.18 12.77
CA GLY A 165 -34.18 -1.63 12.87
C GLY A 165 -35.57 -2.25 12.92
N LEU A 166 -36.46 -1.71 13.76
CA LEU A 166 -37.86 -2.14 13.82
C LEU A 166 -38.57 -1.94 12.48
N LYS A 167 -38.42 -0.78 11.83
CA LYS A 167 -39.03 -0.52 10.51
C LYS A 167 -38.57 -1.52 9.45
N ILE A 168 -37.29 -1.91 9.46
CA ILE A 168 -36.77 -2.90 8.52
C ILE A 168 -37.44 -4.26 8.72
N ILE A 169 -37.63 -4.69 9.97
CA ILE A 169 -38.31 -5.95 10.30
C ILE A 169 -39.77 -5.91 9.82
N PHE A 170 -40.49 -4.82 10.10
CA PHE A 170 -41.87 -4.64 9.63
C PHE A 170 -42.00 -4.68 8.10
N ILE A 171 -41.03 -4.12 7.36
CA ILE A 171 -41.02 -4.17 5.91
C ILE A 171 -40.77 -5.60 5.41
N ASP A 172 -39.84 -6.35 6.03
CA ASP A 172 -39.58 -7.74 5.67
C ASP A 172 -40.82 -8.62 5.91
N GLU A 173 -41.49 -8.49 7.06
CA GLU A 173 -42.72 -9.25 7.35
C GLU A 173 -43.90 -8.86 6.45
N GLY A 174 -44.05 -7.57 6.14
CA GLY A 174 -45.08 -7.07 5.23
C GLY A 174 -44.85 -7.44 3.75
N SER A 175 -43.62 -7.81 3.38
CA SER A 175 -43.28 -8.29 2.02
C SER A 175 -43.47 -9.79 1.81
N ARG A 176 -43.72 -10.55 2.89
CA ARG A 176 -43.95 -12.01 2.88
C ARG A 176 -45.43 -12.40 2.88
N LEU A 177 -46.34 -11.42 2.90
CA LEU A 177 -47.80 -11.57 2.74
C LEU A 177 -48.21 -11.07 1.35
#